data_AF-A0A962GFL4-F1
#
_entry.id   AF-A0A962GFL4-F1
#
_cell.length_a   1.000
_cell.length_b   1.000
_cell.length_c   1.000
_cell.angle_alpha   90.00
_cell.angle_beta   90.00
_cell.angle_gamma   90.00
#
_symmetry.space_group_name_H-M   'P 1'
#
loop_
_entity.id
_entity.type
_entity.pdbx_description
1 polymer ?
#
loop_
_entity_poly.entity_id
_entity_poly.type
_entity_poly.pdbx_seq_one_letter_code
_entity_poly.pdbx_strand_id
1 'polypeptide(L)' 'MEVEAAKLIGAAIALIPLLGVGIGLGLIFASYNDAIARNPKSDEILGGKYLLFFALTEALAIFALGVSLLILFK' A
#
# COMPACT_ATOMS: atom_id res chain seq x y z
N MET A 1 -31.39 -9.48 -2.50
CA MET A 1 -31.24 -8.02 -2.69
C MET A 1 -30.44 -7.41 -1.55
N GLU A 2 -30.82 -7.57 -0.29
CA GLU A 2 -30.07 -7.03 0.87
C GLU A 2 -28.64 -7.58 1.00
N VAL A 3 -28.46 -8.91 0.89
CA VAL A 3 -27.12 -9.53 1.02
C VAL A 3 -26.18 -9.09 -0.11
N GLU A 4 -26.69 -8.98 -1.34
CA GLU A 4 -25.89 -8.53 -2.48
C GLU A 4 -25.43 -7.08 -2.30
N ALA A 5 -26.32 -6.20 -1.85
CA ALA A 5 -25.98 -4.82 -1.52
C ALA A 5 -24.94 -4.75 -0.39
N ALA A 6 -25.11 -5.57 0.65
CA ALA A 6 -24.14 -5.67 1.75
C ALA A 6 -22.76 -6.18 1.29
N LYS A 7 -22.70 -7.14 0.35
CA LYS A 7 -21.45 -7.61 -0.26
C LYS A 7 -20.73 -6.47 -1.00
N LEU A 8 -21.46 -5.72 -1.83
CA LEU A 8 -20.88 -4.60 -2.59
C LEU A 8 -20.33 -3.51 -1.65
N ILE A 9 -21.08 -3.14 -0.60
CA ILE A 9 -20.64 -2.15 0.38
C ILE A 9 -19.46 -2.67 1.20
N GLY A 10 -19.51 -3.93 1.66
CA GLY A 10 -18.43 -4.56 2.41
C GLY A 10 -17.13 -4.64 1.61
N ALA A 11 -17.22 -4.98 0.32
CA ALA A 11 -16.08 -5.02 -0.58
C ALA A 11 -15.44 -3.64 -0.78
N ALA A 12 -16.25 -2.58 -0.87
CA ALA A 12 -15.75 -1.21 -0.95
C ALA A 12 -15.07 -0.76 0.36
N ILE A 13 -15.68 -1.08 1.51
CA ILE A 13 -15.11 -0.77 2.84
C ILE A 13 -13.77 -1.48 3.06
N ALA A 14 -13.63 -2.72 2.57
CA ALA A 14 -12.39 -3.48 2.66
C ALA A 14 -11.19 -2.80 1.95
N LEU A 15 -11.44 -1.84 1.05
CA LEU A 15 -10.40 -1.10 0.32
C LEU A 15 -9.95 0.20 1.02
N ILE A 16 -10.63 0.65 2.09
CA ILE A 16 -10.23 1.87 2.83
C ILE A 16 -8.75 1.89 3.24
N PRO A 17 -8.11 0.76 3.65
CA PRO A 17 -6.69 0.75 3.97
C PRO A 17 -5.76 1.21 2.85
N LEU A 18 -6.19 1.18 1.57
CA LEU A 18 -5.40 1.69 0.44
C LEU A 18 -5.04 3.17 0.57
N LEU A 19 -5.85 3.96 1.29
CA LEU A 19 -5.52 5.36 1.58
C LEU A 19 -4.23 5.45 2.42
N GLY A 20 -4.13 4.62 3.45
CA GLY A 20 -2.95 4.54 4.31
C GLY A 20 -1.72 4.06 3.54
N VAL A 21 -1.90 3.08 2.65
CA VAL A 21 -0.82 2.60 1.76
C VAL A 21 -0.34 3.72 0.83
N GLY A 22 -1.25 4.43 0.16
CA GLY A 22 -0.89 5.53 -0.73
C GLY A 22 -0.13 6.65 -0.02
N ILE A 23 -0.56 7.03 1.19
CA ILE A 23 0.15 8.01 2.03
C ILE A 23 1.53 7.47 2.43
N GLY A 24 1.60 6.23 2.90
CA GLY A 24 2.85 5.60 3.33
C GLY A 24 3.88 5.53 2.21
N LEU A 25 3.46 5.10 1.01
CA LEU A 25 4.30 5.09 -0.18
C LEU A 25 4.80 6.49 -0.51
N GLY A 26 3.92 7.49 -0.57
CA GLY A 26 4.32 8.87 -0.84
C GLY A 26 5.40 9.37 0.12
N LEU A 27 5.28 9.08 1.43
CA LEU A 27 6.25 9.45 2.44
C LEU A 27 7.59 8.70 2.31
N ILE A 28 7.55 7.40 1.99
CA ILE A 28 8.75 6.57 1.79
C ILE A 28 9.55 7.09 0.60
N PHE A 29 8.89 7.32 -0.55
CA PHE A 29 9.52 7.87 -1.75
C PHE A 29 10.07 9.28 -1.52
N ALA A 30 9.30 10.17 -0.87
CA ALA A 30 9.75 11.52 -0.55
C ALA A 30 11.02 11.51 0.33
N SER A 31 11.00 10.71 1.40
CA SER A 31 12.13 10.61 2.34
C SER A 31 13.38 10.01 1.67
N TYR A 32 13.20 9.02 0.79
CA TYR A 32 14.30 8.44 0.03
C TYR A 32 14.91 9.47 -0.93
N ASN A 33 14.08 10.16 -1.72
CA ASN A 33 14.54 11.19 -2.66
C ASN A 33 15.28 12.32 -1.94
N ASP A 34 14.76 12.80 -0.80
CA ASP A 34 15.43 13.81 0.02
C ASP A 34 16.80 13.35 0.53
N ALA A 35 16.92 12.08 0.92
CA ALA A 35 18.19 11.50 1.38
C ALA A 35 19.22 11.41 0.23
N ILE A 36 18.80 10.93 -0.94
CA ILE A 36 19.66 10.84 -2.12
C ILE A 36 20.08 12.23 -2.61
N ALA A 37 19.16 13.21 -2.61
CA ALA A 37 19.46 14.58 -3.01
C ALA A 37 20.51 15.25 -2.11
N ARG A 38 20.50 14.96 -0.81
CA ARG A 38 21.50 15.48 0.15
C ARG A 38 22.83 14.75 0.08
N ASN A 39 22.81 13.44 -0.17
CA ASN A 39 24.01 12.62 -0.30
C ASN A 39 23.77 11.47 -1.29
N PRO A 40 24.20 11.60 -2.55
CA PRO A 40 23.99 10.56 -3.56
C PRO A 40 24.60 9.20 -3.21
N LYS A 41 25.67 9.17 -2.42
CA LYS A 41 26.30 7.91 -1.95
C LYS A 41 25.43 7.13 -0.96
N SER A 42 24.39 7.75 -0.40
CA SER A 42 23.48 7.06 0.51
C SER A 42 22.64 5.98 -0.18
N ASP A 43 22.56 6.00 -1.52
CA ASP A 43 21.82 5.00 -2.29
C ASP A 43 22.32 3.57 -2.05
N GLU A 44 23.64 3.38 -1.95
CA GLU A 44 24.25 2.06 -1.72
C GLU A 44 23.76 1.39 -0.42
N ILE A 45 23.34 2.19 0.56
CA ILE A 45 22.88 1.73 1.88
C ILE A 45 21.34 1.75 1.96
N LEU A 46 20.71 2.77 1.37
CA LEU A 46 19.28 3.02 1.51
C LEU A 46 18.44 2.32 0.45
N GLY A 47 18.93 2.15 -0.78
CA GLY A 47 18.15 1.62 -1.91
C GLY A 47 17.53 0.25 -1.63
N GLY A 48 18.29 -0.68 -1.07
CA GLY A 48 17.77 -2.01 -0.68
C GLY A 48 16.73 -1.96 0.44
N LYS A 49 16.95 -1.12 1.45
CA LYS A 49 15.98 -0.93 2.56
C LYS A 49 14.71 -0.27 2.06
N TYR A 50 14.85 0.74 1.21
CA TYR A 50 13.75 1.44 0.57
C TYR A 50 12.87 0.47 -0.21
N LEU A 51 13.45 -0.39 -1.06
CA LEU A 51 12.68 -1.36 -1.84
C LEU A 51 11.96 -2.38 -0.95
N LEU A 52 12.60 -2.81 0.15
CA LEU A 52 11.97 -3.67 1.15
C LEU A 52 10.75 -2.99 1.79
N PHE A 53 10.87 -1.76 2.26
CA PHE A 53 9.75 -1.04 2.87
C PHE A 53 8.64 -0.72 1.88
N PHE A 54 9.00 -0.38 0.64
CA PHE A 54 8.05 -0.25 -0.46
C PHE A 54 7.23 -1.54 -0.63
N ALA A 55 7.89 -2.68 -0.77
CA ALA A 55 7.24 -3.98 -0.97
C ALA A 55 6.37 -4.39 0.23
N LEU A 56 6.83 -4.16 1.46
CA LEU A 56 6.06 -4.44 2.67
C LEU A 56 4.80 -3.56 2.77
N THR A 57 4.88 -2.30 2.34
CA THR A 57 3.75 -1.38 2.33
C THR A 57 2.73 -1.77 1.26
N GLU A 58 3.19 -2.15 0.07
CA GLU A 58 2.33 -2.67 -1.01
C GLU A 58 1.66 -4.00 -0.65
N ALA A 59 2.32 -4.87 0.11
CA ALA A 59 1.70 -6.11 0.57
C ALA A 59 0.38 -5.88 1.34
N LEU A 60 0.29 -4.76 2.08
CA LEU A 60 -0.95 -4.38 2.77
C LEU A 60 -2.08 -4.01 1.80
N ALA A 61 -1.76 -3.35 0.68
CA ALA A 61 -2.73 -3.08 -0.38
C ALA A 61 -3.22 -4.37 -1.04
N ILE A 62 -2.32 -5.32 -1.28
CA ILE A 62 -2.67 -6.64 -1.83
C ILE A 62 -3.58 -7.40 -0.87
N PHE A 63 -3.35 -7.34 0.45
CA PHE A 63 -4.25 -7.96 1.42
C PHE A 63 -5.64 -7.32 1.44
N ALA A 64 -5.72 -5.98 1.42
CA ALA A 64 -6.99 -5.26 1.34
C ALA A 64 -7.77 -5.62 0.07
N LEU A 65 -7.09 -5.67 -1.08
CA LEU A 65 -7.65 -6.11 -2.34
C LEU A 65 -8.10 -7.58 -2.28
N GLY A 66 -7.28 -8.47 -1.72
CA GLY A 66 -7.60 -9.89 -1.56
C GLY A 66 -8.88 -10.10 -0.74
N VAL A 67 -9.02 -9.39 0.38
CA VAL A 67 -10.25 -9.43 1.19
C VAL A 67 -11.45 -8.88 0.42
N SER A 68 -11.31 -7.77 -0.29
CA SER A 68 -12.39 -7.20 -1.12
C SER A 68 -12.87 -8.19 -2.19
N LEU A 69 -11.94 -8.84 -2.90
CA LEU A 69 -12.27 -9.86 -3.91
C LEU A 69 -12.91 -11.10 -3.29
N LEU A 70 -12.47 -11.54 -2.11
CA LEU A 70 -13.12 -12.63 -1.38
C LEU A 70 -14.57 -12.26 -1.01
N ILE A 71 -14.83 -11.02 -0.58
CA ILE A 71 -16.18 -10.55 -0.29
C ILE A 71 -17.04 -10.51 -1.56
N LEU A 72 -16.49 -10.19 -2.74
CA LEU A 72 -17.27 -10.16 -3.97
C LEU A 72 -17.60 -11.56 -4.49
N PHE A 73 -16.61 -12.46 -4.53
CA PHE A 73 -16.68 -13.70 -5.31
C PHE A 73 -16.85 -14.98 -4.50
N LYS A 74 -16.73 -14.92 -3.17
CA LYS A 74 -17.19 -15.99 -2.27
C LYS A 74 -18.47 -15.57 -1.56
#